data_AF-A0A3D2AIA8-F1
#
_entry.id   AF-A0A3D2AIA8-F1
#
_cell.length_a   1.000
_cell.length_b   1.000
_cell.length_c   1.000
_cell.angle_alpha   90.00
_cell.angle_beta   90.00
_cell.angle_gamma   90.00
#
_symmetry.space_group_name_H-M   'P 1'
#
loop_
_entity.id
_entity.type
_entity.pdbx_description
1 polymer ?
#
loop_
_entity_poly.entity_id
_entity_poly.type
_entity_poly.pdbx_seq_one_letter_code
_entity_poly.pdbx_strand_id
1 'polypeptide(L)' 'MTNSTIDRILDAAEVEFAAHGFVETSLRTITTKAKVNLAAVNYHFGSKKGLIQAVT' A
#
# COMPACT_ATOMS: atom_id res chain seq x y z
N MET A 1 -17.51 -5.74 -10.21
CA MET A 1 -17.17 -5.27 -8.86
C MET A 1 -16.03 -4.28 -9.02
N THR A 2 -16.23 -3.01 -8.68
CA THR A 2 -15.19 -1.96 -8.81
C THR A 2 -14.17 -2.12 -7.68
N ASN A 3 -12.91 -2.40 -8.02
CA ASN A 3 -11.81 -2.47 -7.06
C ASN A 3 -11.57 -1.05 -6.48
N SER A 4 -11.74 -0.90 -5.17
CA SER A 4 -11.70 0.41 -4.50
C SER A 4 -10.27 0.96 -4.43
N THR A 5 -10.10 2.22 -4.05
CA THR A 5 -8.76 2.77 -3.77
C THR A 5 -8.06 2.02 -2.63
N ILE A 6 -8.80 1.55 -1.62
CA ILE A 6 -8.27 0.77 -0.51
C ILE A 6 -7.77 -0.58 -1.01
N ASP A 7 -8.60 -1.30 -1.75
CA ASP A 7 -8.28 -2.62 -2.30
C ASP A 7 -7.01 -2.57 -3.18
N ARG A 8 -6.93 -1.60 -4.11
CA ARG A 8 -5.72 -1.42 -4.94
C ARG A 8 -4.45 -1.16 -4.13
N ILE A 9 -4.57 -0.45 -3.00
CA ILE A 9 -3.42 -0.17 -2.13
C ILE A 9 -3.01 -1.44 -1.38
N LEU A 10 -3.97 -2.21 -0.85
CA LEU A 10 -3.71 -3.46 -0.15
C LEU A 10 -3.08 -4.49 -1.09
N ASP A 11 -3.65 -4.69 -2.28
CA ASP A 11 -3.12 -5.59 -3.31
C ASP A 11 -1.67 -5.25 -3.68
N ALA A 12 -1.38 -3.96 -3.88
CA ALA A 12 -0.04 -3.51 -4.20
C ALA A 12 0.92 -3.69 -3.01
N ALA A 13 0.47 -3.36 -1.80
CA ALA A 13 1.28 -3.47 -0.60
C ALA A 13 1.64 -4.92 -0.26
N GLU A 14 0.69 -5.84 -0.38
CA GLU A 14 0.92 -7.28 -0.19
C GLU A 14 2.02 -7.79 -1.11
N VAL A 15 1.95 -7.48 -2.41
CA VAL A 15 2.95 -7.95 -3.37
C VAL A 15 4.32 -7.35 -3.09
N GLU A 16 4.40 -6.04 -2.83
CA GLU A 16 5.69 -5.38 -2.58
C GLU A 16 6.32 -5.82 -1.25
N PHE A 17 5.54 -5.92 -0.19
CA PHE A 17 6.03 -6.39 1.11
C PHE A 17 6.47 -7.86 1.07
N ALA A 18 5.77 -8.72 0.33
CA ALA A 18 6.17 -10.11 0.15
C ALA A 18 7.47 -10.23 -0.69
N ALA A 19 7.63 -9.40 -1.72
CA ALA A 19 8.78 -9.47 -2.62
C ALA A 19 10.06 -8.83 -2.04
N HIS A 20 9.92 -7.73 -1.31
CA HIS A 20 11.05 -6.89 -0.89
C HIS A 20 11.19 -6.75 0.63
N GLY A 21 10.20 -7.22 1.39
CA GLY A 21 10.14 -7.02 2.83
C GLY A 21 9.69 -5.61 3.22
N PHE A 22 9.27 -5.48 4.48
CA PHE A 22 8.74 -4.21 4.99
C PHE A 22 9.76 -3.08 4.94
N VAL A 23 11.03 -3.31 5.29
CA VAL A 23 12.04 -2.25 5.41
C VAL A 23 12.31 -1.59 4.05
N GLU A 24 12.61 -2.40 3.03
CA GLU A 24 13.00 -1.93 1.69
C GLU A 24 11.83 -1.36 0.87
N THR A 25 10.60 -1.78 1.15
CA THR A 25 9.43 -1.33 0.38
C THR A 25 9.08 0.13 0.68
N SER A 26 9.18 1.04 -0.28
CA SER A 26 8.73 2.43 -0.08
C SER A 26 7.23 2.60 -0.30
N LEU A 27 6.59 3.54 0.42
CA LEU A 27 5.19 3.92 0.13
C LEU A 27 5.01 4.43 -1.30
N ARG A 28 6.07 5.04 -1.87
CA ARG A 28 6.04 5.54 -3.25
C ARG A 28 5.92 4.39 -4.24
N THR A 29 6.71 3.33 -4.07
CA THR A 29 6.64 2.10 -4.88
C THR A 29 5.22 1.52 -4.87
N ILE A 30 4.63 1.39 -3.68
CA ILE A 30 3.25 0.90 -3.51
C ILE A 30 2.26 1.80 -4.25
N THR A 31 2.32 3.12 -4.03
CA THR A 31 1.36 4.07 -4.64
C THR A 31 1.46 4.09 -6.17
N THR A 32 2.67 3.95 -6.72
CA THR A 32 2.90 3.82 -8.16
C THR A 32 2.23 2.56 -8.72
N LYS A 33 2.40 1.41 -8.05
CA LYS A 33 1.78 0.13 -8.46
C LYS A 33 0.26 0.15 -8.35
N ALA A 34 -0.26 0.70 -7.25
CA ALA A 34 -1.70 0.87 -7.00
C ALA A 34 -2.37 1.93 -7.91
N LYS A 35 -1.58 2.73 -8.64
CA LYS A 35 -2.04 3.88 -9.44
C LYS A 35 -2.84 4.88 -8.59
N VAL A 36 -2.26 5.28 -7.46
CA VAL A 36 -2.82 6.26 -6.51
C VAL A 36 -1.72 7.24 -6.10
N ASN A 37 -2.10 8.29 -5.38
CA ASN A 37 -1.13 9.20 -4.77
C ASN A 37 -0.79 8.78 -3.33
N LEU A 38 0.29 9.34 -2.79
CA LEU A 38 0.70 9.11 -1.41
C LEU A 38 -0.33 9.61 -0.38
N ALA A 39 -1.08 10.67 -0.70
CA ALA A 39 -2.10 11.19 0.19
C ALA A 39 -3.22 10.18 0.45
N ALA A 40 -3.57 9.33 -0.52
CA ALA A 40 -4.54 8.25 -0.35
C ALA A 40 -4.06 7.23 0.71
N VAL A 41 -2.77 6.88 0.70
CA VAL A 41 -2.21 5.98 1.73
C VAL A 41 -2.27 6.62 3.11
N ASN A 42 -1.87 7.88 3.21
CA ASN A 42 -1.93 8.60 4.49
C ASN A 42 -3.37 8.78 5.00
N TYR A 43 -4.33 9.01 4.10
CA TYR A 43 -5.74 9.14 4.45
C TYR A 43 -6.35 7.83 4.95
N HIS A 44 -6.07 6.71 4.28
CA HIS A 44 -6.69 5.41 4.60
C HIS A 44 -5.95 4.64 5.70
N PHE A 45 -4.62 4.76 5.78
CA PHE A 45 -3.79 3.91 6.64
C PHE A 45 -2.90 4.72 7.60
N GLY A 46 -2.83 6.04 7.47
CA GLY A 46 -2.06 6.94 8.32
C GLY A 46 -0.54 6.89 8.11
N SER A 47 0.04 5.71 7.88
CA SER A 47 1.48 5.52 7.72
C SER A 47 1.82 4.19 7.02
N LYS A 48 3.09 4.00 6.66
CA LYS A 48 3.62 2.71 6.20
C LYS A 48 3.41 1.59 7.24
N LYS A 49 3.54 1.92 8.53
CA LYS A 49 3.27 0.98 9.64
C LYS A 49 1.78 0.61 9.72
N GLY A 50 0.88 1.59 9.56
CA GLY A 50 -0.55 1.30 9.52
C GLY A 50 -0.95 0.49 8.28
N LEU A 51 -0.28 0.72 7.16
CA LEU A 51 -0.50 -0.07 5.95
C LEU A 51 -0.07 -1.53 6.11
N ILE A 52 1.12 -1.81 6.65
CA ILE A 52 1.53 -3.22 6.87
C ILE A 52 0.59 -3.93 7.86
N GLN A 53 0.11 -3.25 8.91
CA GLN A 53 -0.88 -3.80 9.85
C GLN A 53 -2.24 -4.12 9.21
N ALA A 54 -2.58 -3.46 8.11
CA ALA A 54 -3.81 -3.74 7.38
C ALA A 54 -3.66 -4.91 6.39
N VAL A 55 -2.42 -5.27 6.04
CA VAL A 55 -2.09 -6.35 5.10
C VAL A 55 -1.81 -7.67 5.83
N THR A 56 -1.30 -7.62 7.06
CA THR A 56 -0.97 -8.77 7.92
C THR A 56 -2.01 -9.00 9.00
#